data_AF-A0A484G526-F1
#
_entry.id   AF-A0A484G526-F1
#
_cell.length_a   1.000
_cell.length_b   1.000
_cell.length_c   1.000
_cell.angle_alpha   90.00
_cell.angle_beta   90.00
_cell.angle_gamma   90.00
#
_symmetry.space_group_name_H-M   'P 1'
#
loop_
_entity.id
_entity.type
_entity.pdbx_description
1 polymer ?
#
loop_
_entity_poly.entity_id
_entity_poly.type
_entity_poly.pdbx_seq_one_letter_code
_entity_poly.pdbx_strand_id
1 'polypeptide(L)'
;MPWVPKGSFRSKTLSELQDEVPVDLQDSHVTGFQFLVKAPGINARYRVQHGRSEQFNRMKESLELDIRSGIAKAVKDARLLPDIGITVEVLTDMDPTGRLDGTDFEW
;
A
#
# COMPACT_ATOMS: atom_id res chain seq x y z
N MET A 1 -5.93 11.22 -6.47
CA MET A 1 -6.95 11.09 -5.41
C MET A 1 -6.81 9.72 -4.76
N PRO A 2 -6.82 9.63 -3.42
CA PRO A 2 -6.77 8.35 -2.74
C PRO A 2 -8.08 7.56 -2.93
N TRP A 3 -7.99 6.25 -3.21
CA TRP A 3 -9.15 5.36 -3.35
C TRP A 3 -8.97 4.07 -2.55
N VAL A 4 -10.09 3.39 -2.28
CA VAL A 4 -10.07 2.08 -1.61
C VAL A 4 -10.17 1.00 -2.68
N PRO A 5 -9.22 0.05 -2.74
CA PRO A 5 -9.27 -1.06 -3.70
C PRO A 5 -10.47 -1.96 -3.42
N LYS A 6 -11.16 -2.42 -4.46
CA LYS A 6 -12.34 -3.27 -4.32
C LYS A 6 -11.96 -4.72 -4.02
N GLY A 7 -12.80 -5.46 -3.31
CA GLY A 7 -12.56 -6.88 -3.03
C GLY A 7 -11.31 -7.15 -2.17
N SER A 8 -10.78 -8.37 -2.27
CA SER A 8 -9.67 -8.82 -1.43
C SER A 8 -8.33 -8.30 -1.93
N PHE A 9 -7.75 -7.35 -1.20
CA PHE A 9 -6.40 -6.84 -1.49
C PHE A 9 -5.33 -7.94 -1.46
N ARG A 10 -5.51 -8.94 -0.60
CA ARG A 10 -4.58 -10.08 -0.43
C ARG A 10 -4.41 -10.88 -1.72
N SER A 11 -5.52 -11.11 -2.42
CA SER A 11 -5.57 -11.95 -3.62
C SER A 11 -5.19 -11.18 -4.89
N LYS A 12 -5.22 -9.85 -4.82
CA LYS A 12 -5.11 -8.98 -5.98
C LYS A 12 -3.69 -8.90 -6.50
N THR A 13 -3.54 -8.84 -7.82
CA THR A 13 -2.29 -8.53 -8.52
C THR A 13 -2.10 -7.02 -8.69
N LEU A 14 -0.88 -6.59 -9.03
CA LEU A 14 -0.63 -5.19 -9.33
C LEU A 14 -1.42 -4.72 -10.56
N SER A 15 -1.55 -5.60 -11.57
CA SER A 15 -2.32 -5.33 -12.79
C SER A 15 -3.81 -5.15 -12.53
N GLU A 16 -4.44 -6.05 -11.77
CA GLU A 16 -5.85 -5.87 -11.38
C GLU A 16 -6.08 -4.60 -10.56
N LEU A 17 -5.08 -4.16 -9.79
CA LEU A 17 -5.15 -2.89 -9.07
C LEU A 17 -5.06 -1.68 -10.02
N GLN A 18 -4.24 -1.79 -11.08
CA GLN A 18 -4.10 -0.77 -12.13
C GLN A 18 -5.41 -0.60 -12.91
N ASP A 19 -6.11 -1.69 -13.24
CA ASP A 19 -7.43 -1.67 -13.88
C ASP A 19 -8.53 -0.99 -13.03
N GLU A 20 -8.34 -0.92 -11.72
CA GLU A 20 -9.30 -0.30 -10.80
C GLU A 20 -9.07 1.19 -10.55
N VAL A 21 -8.02 1.78 -11.13
CA VAL A 21 -7.70 3.18 -10.93
C VAL A 21 -8.90 4.04 -11.38
N PRO A 22 -9.49 4.87 -10.50
CA PRO A 22 -10.72 5.61 -10.79
C PRO A 22 -10.54 6.81 -11.74
N VAL A 23 -9.42 6.88 -12.47
CA VAL A 23 -9.07 7.99 -13.36
C VAL A 23 -8.50 7.43 -14.66
N ASP A 24 -8.92 8.01 -15.79
CA ASP A 24 -8.25 7.95 -17.10
C ASP A 24 -6.88 8.66 -17.02
N LEU A 25 -5.97 8.14 -16.21
CA LEU A 25 -4.57 8.57 -16.26
C LEU A 25 -3.98 7.84 -17.46
N GLN A 26 -3.44 8.60 -18.42
CA GLN A 26 -2.60 7.97 -19.43
C GLN A 26 -1.45 7.29 -18.69
N ASP A 27 -1.33 5.97 -18.88
CA ASP A 27 -0.36 5.08 -18.24
C ASP A 27 1.06 5.67 -18.23
N SER A 28 1.39 6.44 -19.28
CA SER A 28 2.63 7.20 -19.48
C SER A 28 2.99 8.19 -18.36
N HIS A 29 2.04 8.62 -17.52
CA HIS A 29 2.31 9.53 -16.41
C HIS A 29 2.34 8.82 -15.04
N VAL A 30 1.97 7.54 -14.96
CA VAL A 30 1.92 6.80 -13.70
C VAL A 30 3.32 6.28 -13.36
N THR A 31 3.90 6.80 -12.28
CA THR A 31 5.23 6.38 -11.80
C THR A 31 5.12 5.27 -10.74
N GLY A 32 3.97 5.13 -10.10
CA GLY A 32 3.70 4.05 -9.17
C GLY A 32 2.46 4.27 -8.31
N PHE A 33 2.43 3.54 -7.19
CA PHE A 33 1.33 3.50 -6.25
C PHE A 33 1.85 3.68 -4.82
N GLN A 34 1.16 4.51 -4.06
CA GLN A 34 1.39 4.68 -2.64
C GLN A 34 0.24 4.04 -1.86
N PHE A 35 0.58 3.08 -1.00
CA PHE A 35 -0.36 2.36 -0.15
C PHE A 35 -0.31 2.94 1.25
N LEU A 36 -1.43 3.50 1.69
CA LEU A 36 -1.64 4.01 3.03
C LEU A 36 -2.40 2.94 3.82
N VAL A 37 -1.71 2.35 4.79
CA VAL A 37 -2.26 1.29 5.63
C VAL A 37 -2.51 1.85 7.02
N LYS A 38 -3.76 1.71 7.46
CA LYS A 38 -4.18 2.03 8.83
C LYS A 38 -4.66 0.76 9.52
N ALA A 39 -4.01 0.42 10.62
CA ALA A 39 -4.48 -0.59 11.57
C ALA A 39 -4.07 -0.17 12.99
N PRO A 40 -4.64 -0.76 14.05
CA PRO A 40 -4.25 -0.45 15.43
C PRO A 40 -2.77 -0.72 15.68
N GLY A 41 -2.03 0.36 15.96
CA GLY A 41 -0.58 0.32 16.16
C GLY A 41 0.24 0.32 14.85
N ILE A 42 -0.40 0.44 13.68
CA ILE A 42 0.24 0.47 12.38
C ILE A 42 -0.30 1.67 11.58
N ASN A 43 0.59 2.61 11.28
CA ASN A 43 0.33 3.67 10.31
C ASN A 43 1.50 3.67 9.33
N ALA A 44 1.37 2.88 8.28
CA ALA A 44 2.44 2.60 7.35
C ALA A 44 2.13 3.16 5.97
N ARG A 45 3.18 3.61 5.28
CA ARG A 45 3.11 4.01 3.88
C ARG A 45 4.08 3.17 3.10
N TYR A 46 3.59 2.50 2.07
CA TYR A 46 4.43 1.73 1.16
C TYR A 46 4.36 2.34 -0.22
N ARG A 47 5.47 2.30 -0.96
CA ARG A 47 5.53 2.74 -2.35
C ARG A 47 5.90 1.56 -3.22
N VAL A 48 5.15 1.39 -4.30
CA VAL A 48 5.42 0.39 -5.33
C VAL A 48 5.52 1.11 -6.65
N GLN A 49 6.64 0.96 -7.33
CA GLN A 49 6.82 1.55 -8.65
C GLN A 49 5.94 0.84 -9.69
N HIS A 50 5.58 1.57 -10.74
CA HIS A 50 4.84 1.03 -11.87
C HIS A 50 5.53 -0.23 -12.43
N GLY A 51 4.74 -1.28 -12.72
CA GLY A 51 5.24 -2.55 -13.25
C GLY A 51 6.09 -3.41 -12.30
N ARG A 52 6.34 -2.99 -11.05
CA ARG A 52 7.12 -3.77 -10.07
C ARG A 52 6.27 -4.76 -9.28
N SER A 53 5.73 -5.77 -9.97
CA SER A 53 4.88 -6.81 -9.36
C SER A 53 5.57 -7.59 -8.22
N GLU A 54 6.89 -7.81 -8.30
CA GLU A 54 7.63 -8.45 -7.19
C GLU A 54 7.71 -7.56 -5.95
N GLN A 55 7.92 -6.25 -6.13
CA GLN A 55 7.91 -5.28 -5.02
C GLN A 55 6.54 -5.22 -4.37
N PHE A 56 5.48 -5.25 -5.18
CA PHE A 56 4.10 -5.34 -4.71
C PHE A 56 3.86 -6.60 -3.87
N ASN A 57 4.34 -7.77 -4.33
CA ASN A 57 4.18 -9.02 -3.59
C ASN A 57 4.93 -9.01 -2.25
N ARG A 58 6.20 -8.55 -2.23
CA ARG A 58 6.96 -8.41 -0.97
C ARG A 58 6.30 -7.45 0.01
N MET A 59 5.75 -6.34 -0.49
CA MET A 59 4.99 -5.40 0.31
C MET A 59 3.74 -6.08 0.90
N LYS A 60 2.98 -6.87 0.12
CA LYS A 60 1.83 -7.63 0.63
C LYS A 60 2.22 -8.61 1.73
N GLU A 61 3.35 -9.31 1.58
CA GLU A 61 3.86 -10.23 2.61
C GLU A 61 4.24 -9.50 3.89
N SER A 62 4.97 -8.38 3.79
CA SER A 62 5.30 -7.53 4.95
C SER A 62 4.04 -7.03 5.64
N LEU A 63 3.08 -6.53 4.88
CA LEU A 63 1.81 -6.03 5.39
C LEU A 63 1.01 -7.13 6.10
N GLU A 64 1.00 -8.35 5.56
CA GLU A 64 0.32 -9.49 6.18
C GLU A 64 0.95 -9.83 7.54
N LEU A 65 2.28 -9.80 7.64
CA LEU A 65 3.01 -10.01 8.90
C LEU A 65 2.70 -8.91 9.92
N ASP A 66 2.72 -7.65 9.49
CA ASP A 66 2.41 -6.50 10.35
C ASP A 66 0.98 -6.59 10.89
N ILE A 67 0.00 -6.85 10.01
CA ILE A 67 -1.40 -7.03 10.40
C ILE A 67 -1.57 -8.19 11.38
N ARG A 68 -0.96 -9.36 11.12
CA ARG A 68 -1.04 -10.52 12.01
C ARG A 68 -0.46 -10.22 13.39
N SER A 69 0.67 -9.52 13.44
CA SER A 69 1.30 -9.08 14.69
C SER A 69 0.39 -8.10 15.45
N GLY A 70 -0.20 -7.14 14.75
CA GLY A 70 -1.16 -6.19 15.30
C GLY A 70 -2.41 -6.85 15.86
N ILE A 71 -2.98 -7.83 15.15
CA ILE A 71 -4.13 -8.63 15.61
C ILE A 71 -3.75 -9.43 16.86
N ALA A 72 -2.61 -10.12 16.86
CA ALA A 72 -2.18 -10.93 18.00
C ALA A 72 -2.04 -10.08 19.27
N LYS A 73 -1.51 -8.86 19.13
CA LYS A 73 -1.45 -7.87 20.21
C LYS A 73 -2.84 -7.41 20.65
N ALA A 74 -3.72 -7.06 19.71
CA ALA A 74 -5.07 -6.60 20.01
C ALA A 74 -5.92 -7.66 20.75
N VAL A 75 -5.81 -8.93 20.34
CA VAL A 75 -6.45 -10.08 21.00
C VAL A 75 -5.94 -10.23 22.44
N LYS A 76 -4.63 -10.11 22.65
CA LYS A 76 -4.03 -10.16 23.99
C LYS A 76 -4.52 -9.01 24.88
N ASP A 77 -4.75 -7.84 24.31
CA ASP A 77 -5.26 -6.65 25.01
C ASP A 77 -6.80 -6.63 25.14
N ALA A 78 -7.50 -7.71 24.75
CA ALA A 78 -8.98 -7.83 24.73
C ALA A 78 -9.69 -6.68 23.98
N ARG A 79 -9.01 -6.07 23.01
CA ARG A 79 -9.57 -5.00 22.18
C ARG A 79 -10.41 -5.63 21.06
N LEU A 80 -11.46 -4.93 20.64
CA LEU A 80 -12.26 -5.29 19.47
C LEU A 80 -11.35 -5.51 18.25
N LEU A 81 -11.81 -6.38 17.33
CA LEU A 81 -11.09 -6.68 16.10
C LEU A 81 -10.64 -5.37 15.42
N PRO A 82 -9.36 -5.28 15.03
CA PRO A 82 -8.81 -4.07 14.47
C PRO A 82 -9.54 -3.68 13.18
N ASP A 83 -10.01 -2.43 13.09
CA ASP A 83 -10.41 -1.84 11.82
C ASP A 83 -9.14 -1.65 10.98
N ILE A 84 -9.04 -2.38 9.87
CA ILE A 84 -7.88 -2.36 8.97
C ILE A 84 -8.32 -1.75 7.65
N GLY A 85 -7.78 -0.58 7.33
CA GLY A 85 -8.04 0.14 6.10
C GLY A 85 -6.80 0.21 5.21
N ILE A 86 -6.98 -0.07 3.92
CA ILE A 86 -5.96 0.17 2.89
C ILE A 86 -6.53 1.21 1.93
N THR A 87 -5.80 2.30 1.76
CA THR A 87 -6.10 3.33 0.77
C THR A 87 -4.91 3.44 -0.18
N VAL A 88 -5.17 3.55 -1.47
CA VAL A 88 -4.15 3.64 -2.51
C VAL A 88 -4.19 5.01 -3.14
N GLU A 89 -3.04 5.55 -3.47
CA GLU A 89 -2.87 6.81 -4.20
C GLU A 89 -1.95 6.57 -5.40
N VAL A 90 -2.30 7.15 -6.56
CA VAL A 90 -1.47 7.05 -7.75
C VAL A 90 -0.36 8.10 -7.63
N LEU A 91 0.88 7.66 -7.81
CA LEU A 91 2.02 8.55 -7.99
C LEU A 91 2.17 8.84 -9.48
N THR A 92 2.33 10.12 -9.82
CA THR A 92 2.57 10.56 -11.19
C THR A 92 3.89 11.30 -11.32
N ASP A 93 4.40 11.46 -12.54
CA ASP A 93 5.64 12.23 -12.79
C ASP A 93 5.50 13.71 -12.40
N MET A 94 4.27 14.22 -12.32
CA MET A 94 3.94 15.56 -11.83
C MET A 94 3.90 15.66 -10.30
N ASP A 95 4.03 14.54 -9.58
CA ASP A 95 4.06 14.54 -8.13
C ASP A 95 5.44 15.05 -7.66
N PRO A 96 5.52 16.20 -6.97
CA PRO A 96 6.80 16.83 -6.59
C PRO A 96 7.65 15.96 -5.63
N THR A 97 7.07 14.88 -5.13
CA THR A 97 7.72 13.89 -4.27
C THR A 97 8.54 12.84 -5.03
N GLY A 98 8.57 12.89 -6.38
CA GLY A 98 9.40 12.06 -7.24
C GLY A 98 10.92 12.31 -7.13
N ARG A 99 11.34 13.29 -6.32
CA ARG A 99 12.75 13.50 -6.00
C ARG A 99 13.19 12.47 -4.95
N LEU A 100 13.89 11.45 -5.44
CA LEU A 100 14.79 10.53 -4.74
C LEU A 100 15.14 10.99 -3.32
N ASP A 101 14.40 10.50 -2.32
CA ASP A 101 14.99 10.29 -1.00
C ASP A 101 15.27 8.79 -0.94
N GLY A 102 16.47 8.43 -1.40
CA GLY A 102 17.11 7.23 -0.91
C GLY A 102 17.25 7.42 0.58
N THR A 103 16.27 6.95 1.35
CA THR A 103 16.42 6.87 2.79
C THR A 103 17.48 5.80 3.02
N ASP A 104 18.71 6.28 3.12
CA ASP A 104 19.85 5.56 3.64
C ASP A 104 19.45 5.09 5.04
N PHE A 105 19.10 3.81 5.15
CA PHE A 105 18.96 3.14 6.43
C PHE A 105 20.32 2.53 6.74
N GLU A 106 21.18 3.33 7.38
CA GLU A 106 22.36 2.82 8.07
C GLU A 106 21.91 1.96 9.27
N TRP A 107 22.53 0.78 9.42
CA TRP A 107 22.37 -0.15 10.55
C TRP A 107 23.11 0.33 11.80
#